data_AF-A0A2V7J477-F1
#
_entry.id   AF-A0A2V7J477-F1
#
_cell.length_a   1.000
_cell.length_b   1.000
_cell.length_c   1.000
_cell.angle_alpha   90.00
_cell.angle_beta   90.00
_cell.angle_gamma   90.00
#
_symmetry.space_group_name_H-M   'P 1'
#
loop_
_entity.id
_entity.type
_entity.pdbx_description
1 polymer ?
#
loop_
_entity_poly.entity_id
_entity_poly.type
_entity_poly.pdbx_seq_one_letter_code
_entity_poly.pdbx_strand_id
1 'polypeptide(L)'
;TLEILQRMMYYGMWLNLVLAFFNLIPIPPLDGSHVFYHLLPPGAGMQYRQLQRFGFLPIMLVSFVMPGVIQFFLWPAVKLMRVALAMVIPVALPNGLPS
;
A
#
# COMPACT_ATOMS: atom_id res chain seq x y z
N THR A 1 13.33 25.50 -7.53
CA THR A 1 12.00 25.10 -8.04
C THR A 1 11.99 23.67 -8.57
N LEU A 2 12.94 23.28 -9.43
CA LEU A 2 13.06 21.90 -9.93
C LEU A 2 13.33 20.87 -8.82
N GLU A 3 14.16 21.21 -7.82
CA GLU A 3 14.38 20.34 -6.64
C GLU A 3 13.07 20.04 -5.89
N ILE A 4 12.23 21.07 -5.69
CA ILE A 4 10.93 20.93 -5.04
C ILE A 4 10.03 20.01 -5.88
N LEU A 5 10.03 20.17 -7.20
CA LEU A 5 9.26 19.32 -8.10
C LEU A 5 9.72 17.85 -8.02
N GLN A 6 11.03 17.59 -8.03
CA GLN A 6 11.57 16.24 -7.85
C GLN A 6 11.14 15.64 -6.50
N ARG A 7 11.13 16.44 -5.43
CA ARG A 7 10.69 16.00 -4.11
C ARG A 7 9.20 15.69 -4.06
N MET A 8 8.37 16.53 -4.69
CA MET A 8 6.94 16.27 -4.84
C MET A 8 6.68 14.99 -5.64
N MET A 9 7.42 14.77 -6.72
CA MET A 9 7.32 13.54 -7.52
C MET A 9 7.78 12.31 -6.74
N TYR A 10 8.86 12.42 -5.95
CA TYR A 10 9.30 11.36 -5.03
C TYR A 10 8.18 10.93 -4.08
N TYR A 11 7.59 11.89 -3.35
CA TYR A 11 6.51 11.59 -2.41
C TYR A 11 5.25 11.13 -3.13
N GLY A 12 4.95 11.67 -4.31
CA GLY A 12 3.85 11.24 -5.16
C GLY A 12 3.98 9.77 -5.56
N MET A 13 5.15 9.37 -6.08
CA MET A 13 5.44 7.97 -6.39
C MET A 13 5.33 7.07 -5.16
N TRP A 14 5.93 7.50 -4.04
CA TRP A 14 5.90 6.74 -2.79
C TRP A 14 4.46 6.52 -2.28
N LEU A 15 3.67 7.59 -2.18
CA LEU A 15 2.29 7.53 -1.72
C LEU A 15 1.43 6.68 -2.65
N ASN A 16 1.53 6.85 -3.97
CA ASN A 16 0.76 6.06 -4.92
C ASN A 16 1.12 4.57 -4.84
N LEU A 17 2.40 4.23 -4.74
CA LEU A 17 2.82 2.84 -4.57
C LEU A 17 2.31 2.26 -3.25
N VAL A 18 2.51 2.96 -2.13
CA VAL A 18 2.02 2.49 -0.83
C VAL A 18 0.50 2.33 -0.84
N LEU A 19 -0.25 3.31 -1.33
CA LEU A 19 -1.72 3.24 -1.39
C LEU A 19 -2.20 2.11 -2.31
N ALA A 20 -1.58 1.93 -3.48
CA ALA A 20 -1.93 0.86 -4.41
C ALA A 20 -1.76 -0.52 -3.76
N PHE A 21 -0.59 -0.79 -3.17
CA PHE A 21 -0.33 -2.08 -2.53
C PHE A 21 -1.06 -2.26 -1.20
N PHE A 22 -1.30 -1.19 -0.45
CA PHE A 22 -2.16 -1.21 0.73
C PHE A 22 -3.59 -1.61 0.35
N ASN A 23 -4.14 -1.06 -0.75
CA ASN A 23 -5.46 -1.43 -1.25
C ASN A 23 -5.55 -2.89 -1.75
N LEU A 24 -4.43 -3.60 -1.96
CA LEU A 24 -4.45 -5.03 -2.31
C LEU A 24 -4.56 -5.96 -1.10
N ILE A 25 -4.42 -5.44 0.12
CA ILE A 25 -4.54 -6.25 1.33
C ILE A 25 -5.99 -6.78 1.44
N PRO A 26 -6.20 -8.11 1.61
CA PRO A 26 -7.52 -8.71 1.67
C PRO A 26 -8.16 -8.50 3.05
N ILE A 27 -8.40 -7.25 3.43
CA ILE A 27 -9.03 -6.83 4.68
C ILE A 27 -10.00 -5.68 4.38
N PRO A 28 -11.29 -5.77 4.77
CA PRO A 28 -12.23 -4.66 4.57
C PRO A 28 -11.78 -3.39 5.33
N PRO A 29 -12.01 -2.16 4.79
CA PRO A 29 -12.75 -1.83 3.57
C PRO A 29 -11.88 -1.74 2.30
N LEU A 30 -10.68 -2.31 2.28
CA LEU A 30 -9.73 -2.18 1.16
C LEU A 30 -10.23 -2.89 -0.10
N ASP A 31 -9.82 -2.41 -1.28
CA ASP A 31 -10.31 -2.95 -2.55
C ASP A 31 -10.02 -4.46 -2.74
N GLY A 32 -8.86 -4.93 -2.25
CA GLY A 32 -8.46 -6.33 -2.24
C GLY A 32 -9.41 -7.22 -1.43
N SER A 33 -10.16 -6.65 -0.49
CA SER A 33 -11.20 -7.37 0.25
C SER A 33 -12.36 -7.80 -0.64
N HIS A 34 -12.70 -7.00 -1.66
CA HIS A 34 -13.75 -7.33 -2.62
C HIS A 34 -13.31 -8.47 -3.54
N VAL A 35 -12.06 -8.45 -3.99
CA VAL A 35 -11.50 -9.56 -4.79
C VAL A 35 -11.50 -10.85 -3.97
N PHE A 36 -11.02 -10.79 -2.72
CA PHE A 36 -10.98 -11.93 -1.83
C PHE A 36 -12.38 -12.50 -1.54
N TYR A 37 -13.38 -11.62 -1.32
CA TYR A 37 -14.77 -12.03 -1.12
C TYR A 37 -15.32 -12.90 -2.25
N HIS A 38 -15.05 -12.55 -3.52
CA HIS A 38 -15.53 -13.31 -4.67
C HIS A 38 -14.84 -14.67 -4.85
N LEU A 39 -13.66 -14.84 -4.24
CA LEU A 39 -12.94 -16.12 -4.21
C LEU A 39 -13.47 -17.07 -3.13
N LEU A 40 -14.24 -16.58 -2.15
CA LEU A 40 -14.75 -17.38 -1.06
C LEU A 40 -16.07 -18.10 -1.42
N PRO A 41 -16.32 -19.30 -0.85
CA PRO A 41 -17.64 -19.92 -0.91
C PRO A 41 -18.74 -19.03 -0.31
N PRO A 42 -20.01 -19.15 -0.76
CA PRO A 42 -21.10 -18.23 -0.36
C PRO A 42 -21.27 -18.05 1.15
N GLY A 43 -21.12 -19.12 1.94
CA GLY A 43 -21.24 -19.06 3.40
C GLY A 43 -20.12 -18.25 4.07
N ALA A 44 -18.88 -18.43 3.64
CA ALA A 44 -17.73 -17.68 4.14
C ALA A 44 -17.75 -16.22 3.69
N GLY A 45 -18.21 -15.96 2.46
CA GLY A 45 -18.37 -14.61 1.94
C GLY A 45 -19.36 -13.77 2.76
N MET A 46 -20.45 -14.36 3.25
CA MET A 46 -21.41 -13.64 4.10
C MET A 46 -20.79 -13.22 5.44
N GLN A 47 -20.04 -14.11 6.09
CA GLN A 47 -19.33 -13.78 7.34
C GLN A 47 -18.25 -12.72 7.08
N TYR A 48 -17.55 -12.82 5.96
CA TYR A 48 -16.53 -11.85 5.57
C TYR A 48 -17.12 -10.44 5.33
N ARG A 49 -18.30 -10.34 4.70
CA ARG A 49 -19.00 -9.05 4.54
C ARG A 49 -19.39 -8.40 5.87
N GLN A 50 -19.64 -9.19 6.93
CA GLN A 50 -19.91 -8.62 8.24
C GLN A 50 -18.70 -7.88 8.82
N LEU A 51 -17.46 -8.16 8.37
CA LEU A 51 -16.28 -7.39 8.78
C LEU A 51 -16.30 -5.97 8.21
N GLN A 52 -16.94 -5.74 7.07
CA GLN A 52 -16.99 -4.44 6.40
C GLN A 52 -17.68 -3.35 7.24
N ARG A 53 -18.64 -3.72 8.09
CA ARG A 53 -19.34 -2.79 8.99
C ARG A 53 -18.43 -2.16 10.05
N PHE A 54 -17.28 -2.76 10.33
CA PHE A 54 -16.33 -2.26 11.33
C PHE A 54 -15.38 -1.20 10.77
N GLY A 55 -15.46 -0.88 9.48
CA GLY A 55 -14.60 0.12 8.85
C GLY A 55 -13.12 -0.23 9.02
N PHE A 56 -12.32 0.70 9.54
CA PHE A 56 -10.87 0.52 9.69
C PHE A 56 -10.42 -0.36 10.86
N LEU A 57 -11.32 -0.78 11.75
CA LEU A 57 -10.98 -1.59 12.94
C LEU A 57 -10.20 -2.87 12.61
N PRO A 58 -10.58 -3.70 11.61
CA PRO A 58 -9.82 -4.92 11.27
C PRO A 58 -8.39 -4.62 10.84
N ILE A 59 -8.17 -3.52 10.11
CA ILE A 59 -6.84 -3.08 9.67
C ILE A 59 -5.99 -2.66 10.87
N MET A 60 -6.57 -1.89 11.81
CA MET A 60 -5.86 -1.49 13.04
C MET A 60 -5.50 -2.70 13.91
N LEU A 61 -6.40 -3.68 14.00
CA LEU A 61 -6.12 -4.91 14.73
C LEU A 61 -4.97 -5.69 14.09
N VAL A 62 -5.00 -5.87 12.77
CA VAL A 62 -3.92 -6.56 12.04
C VAL A 62 -2.61 -5.78 12.11
N SER A 63 -2.64 -4.44 12.06
CA SER A 63 -1.42 -3.63 12.15
C SER A 63 -0.74 -3.76 13.53
N PHE A 64 -1.53 -3.89 14.60
CA PHE A 64 -1.01 -4.03 15.95
C PHE A 64 -0.57 -5.45 16.29
N VAL A 65 -1.38 -6.46 15.91
CA VAL A 65 -1.15 -7.86 16.28
C VAL A 65 -0.22 -8.57 15.30
N MET A 66 -0.29 -8.23 14.01
CA MET A 66 0.42 -8.91 12.92
C MET A 66 1.02 -7.93 11.92
N PRO A 67 1.94 -7.04 12.34
CA PRO A 67 2.55 -6.04 11.45
C PRO A 67 3.26 -6.68 10.23
N GLY A 68 3.73 -7.92 10.37
CA GLY A 68 4.34 -8.68 9.29
C GLY A 68 3.42 -8.91 8.08
N VAL A 69 2.09 -8.96 8.28
CA VAL A 69 1.13 -9.08 7.17
C VAL A 69 1.16 -7.80 6.32
N ILE A 70 1.10 -6.64 6.95
CA ILE A 70 1.17 -5.35 6.24
C ILE A 70 2.52 -5.22 5.52
N GLN A 71 3.61 -5.57 6.20
CA GLN A 71 4.95 -5.55 5.59
C GLN A 71 5.06 -6.47 4.38
N PHE A 72 4.47 -7.67 4.44
CA PHE A 72 4.46 -8.60 3.32
C PHE A 72 3.78 -7.99 2.08
N PHE A 73 2.61 -7.37 2.25
CA PHE A 73 1.90 -6.74 1.14
C PHE A 73 2.55 -5.45 0.63
N LEU A 74 3.22 -4.69 1.50
CA LEU A 74 3.93 -3.45 1.13
C LEU A 74 5.34 -3.70 0.57
N TRP A 75 5.90 -4.88 0.74
CA TRP A 75 7.25 -5.20 0.28
C TRP A 75 7.46 -5.01 -1.24
N PRO A 76 6.52 -5.40 -2.12
CA PRO A 76 6.62 -5.08 -3.55
C PRO A 76 6.65 -3.57 -3.83
N ALA A 77 5.86 -2.77 -3.10
CA ALA A 77 5.87 -1.31 -3.22
C ALA A 77 7.27 -0.74 -2.94
N VAL A 78 7.91 -1.21 -1.86
CA VAL A 78 9.28 -0.82 -1.48
C VAL A 78 10.29 -1.25 -2.55
N LYS A 79 10.17 -2.46 -3.07
CA LYS A 79 11.05 -2.96 -4.13
C LYS A 79 10.93 -2.14 -5.41
N LEU A 80 9.71 -1.88 -5.85
CA LEU A 80 9.43 -1.06 -7.04
C LEU A 80 9.95 0.37 -6.85
N MET A 81 9.74 0.94 -5.66
CA MET A 81 10.30 2.26 -5.32
C MET A 81 11.82 2.26 -5.41
N ARG A 82 12.52 1.25 -4.88
CA ARG A 82 13.99 1.15 -4.99
C ARG A 82 14.46 1.07 -6.44
N VAL A 83 13.76 0.31 -7.28
CA VAL A 83 14.08 0.23 -8.72
C VAL A 83 13.84 1.57 -9.39
N ALA A 84 12.70 2.22 -9.13
CA ALA A 84 12.40 3.54 -9.67
C ALA A 84 13.46 4.58 -9.26
N LEU A 85 13.88 4.57 -7.99
CA LEU A 85 14.93 5.46 -7.50
C LEU A 85 16.28 5.17 -8.14
N ALA A 86 16.66 3.91 -8.32
CA ALA A 86 17.90 3.55 -9.02
C ALA A 86 17.95 4.13 -10.45
N MET A 87 16.81 4.23 -11.12
CA MET A 87 16.69 4.85 -12.45
C MET A 87 16.72 6.38 -12.40
N VAL A 88 16.26 7.00 -11.30
CA VAL A 88 16.16 8.46 -11.16
C VAL A 88 17.44 9.08 -10.57
N ILE A 89 18.18 8.37 -9.71
CA ILE A 89 19.41 8.85 -9.06
C ILE A 89 20.41 9.47 -10.05
N PRO A 90 20.70 8.90 -11.25
CA PRO A 90 21.66 9.48 -12.19
C PRO A 90 21.28 10.89 -12.68
N VAL A 91 20.01 11.26 -12.62
CA VAL A 91 19.46 12.56 -13.08
C VAL A 91 18.91 13.40 -11.93
N ALA A 92 19.08 12.93 -10.68
CA ALA A 92 18.58 13.61 -9.50
C ALA A 92 19.45 14.83 -9.16
N LEU A 93 18.79 15.91 -8.74
CA LEU A 93 19.48 17.11 -8.24
C LEU A 93 20.02 16.83 -6.82
N PRO A 94 21.12 17.49 -6.40
CA PRO A 94 21.75 17.24 -5.09
C PRO A 94 20.80 17.31 -3.88
N ASN A 95 19.80 18.18 -3.92
CA ASN A 95 18.76 18.29 -2.86
C ASN A 95 17.36 17.89 -3.34
N GLY A 96 17.24 17.26 -4.51
CA GLY A 96 15.96 16.91 -5.14
C GLY A 96 15.30 15.66 -4.54
N LEU A 97 16.09 14.76 -3.96
CA LEU A 97 15.62 13.57 -3.25
C LEU A 97 15.75 13.78 -1.73
N PRO A 98 14.85 13.19 -0.92
CA PRO A 98 15.07 13.16 0.52
C PRO A 98 16.32 12.35 0.86
N SER A 99 17.05 12.85 1.87
CA SER A 99 18.28 12.26 2.44
C SER A 99 18.00 10.92 3.11
#